data_AF-A0A7Y8LW36-F1
#
_entry.id   AF-A0A7Y8LW36-F1
#
_cell.length_a   1.000
_cell.length_b   1.000
_cell.length_c   1.000
_cell.angle_alpha   90.00
_cell.angle_beta   90.00
_cell.angle_gamma   90.00
#
_symmetry.space_group_name_H-M   'P 1'
#
loop_
_entity.id
_entity.type
_entity.pdbx_description
1 polymer ?
#
loop_
_entity_poly.entity_id
_entity_poly.type
_entity_poly.pdbx_seq_one_letter_code
_entity_poly.pdbx_strand_id
1 'polypeptide(L)'
;MKKNGAKGFRIVLICFFIFFFSSWGVALPKYTITHLTLGGTWSTAVAINELGQVVGTSHITGDVCHRGFIYDRGKMIDIGELYPYDINNLGQVVGYYDTEINGNSTVRSFIYHRGTFVDLGTISSDPRAQSWANSINDYGQVVGSANTIYVGSNFHAYLYSNGVMEDIDRIGPDQGQSEALVINNHGIVLGNEKDAGIFLYSSGVMWRLNIFGDALDMNDQGEFVGWGSWGPGLQGAFLYSKGEITVLGGLSDSKNTKPLAINEKSQIVGQSDIGYVKRPWGYRRVDHAFLFDQGVMTDLNTLIDANLGWELMYATDINARGQIVGYGVRDGKFQTVCYNDDIDDSVLCYHFPIYSAFLLTPIIEVTIDIKPGETTNGVHLRNNGRIPVAILSTIDFDAPRQIDQGSLTFGLTGNEKSKAFCNQRPKDVNGDGLKDLVCYFDIRSTGLSCNDLVGILKGVTKDGMPIEGKDSVTIMRCP
;
A
#
# COMPACT_ATOMS: atom_id res chain seq x y z
N MET A 1 71.83 -45.97 3.20
CA MET A 1 71.35 -45.35 1.95
C MET A 1 69.87 -45.68 1.76
N LYS A 2 69.06 -44.72 1.28
CA LYS A 2 67.57 -44.65 1.16
C LYS A 2 66.86 -44.29 2.47
N LYS A 3 66.53 -43.01 2.76
CA LYS A 3 65.43 -42.12 2.27
C LYS A 3 64.01 -42.66 2.53
N ASN A 4 63.25 -41.90 3.34
CA ASN A 4 61.84 -41.45 3.17
C ASN A 4 61.28 -41.07 4.55
N GLY A 5 60.64 -39.94 4.84
CA GLY A 5 60.29 -38.74 4.09
C GLY A 5 59.61 -37.79 5.07
N ALA A 6 60.15 -36.58 5.27
CA ALA A 6 59.54 -35.58 6.15
C ALA A 6 58.34 -34.95 5.44
N LYS A 7 57.16 -35.05 6.06
CA LYS A 7 55.94 -34.35 5.62
C LYS A 7 56.11 -32.86 5.92
N GLY A 8 56.22 -32.05 4.87
CA GLY A 8 56.14 -30.59 4.96
C GLY A 8 54.71 -30.16 5.29
N PHE A 9 54.53 -29.48 6.42
CA PHE A 9 53.31 -28.74 6.73
C PHE A 9 53.21 -27.55 5.75
N ARG A 10 52.25 -27.59 4.83
CA ARG A 10 51.83 -26.40 4.08
C ARG A 10 50.68 -25.76 4.85
N ILE A 11 50.98 -24.66 5.55
CA ILE A 11 49.95 -23.75 6.06
C ILE A 11 49.41 -23.01 4.83
N VAL A 12 48.20 -23.35 4.41
CA VAL A 12 47.44 -22.55 3.45
C VAL A 12 46.86 -21.38 4.26
N LEU A 13 47.44 -20.18 4.10
CA LEU A 13 46.80 -18.95 4.53
C LEU A 13 45.54 -18.76 3.69
N ILE A 14 44.37 -19.06 4.24
CA ILE A 14 43.09 -18.65 3.67
C ILE A 14 42.94 -17.17 4.04
N CYS A 15 43.28 -16.29 3.11
CA CYS A 15 42.93 -14.87 3.22
C CYS A 15 41.41 -14.76 3.22
N PHE A 16 40.81 -14.55 4.39
CA PHE A 16 39.45 -14.04 4.51
C PHE A 16 39.44 -12.62 3.95
N PHE A 17 38.99 -12.47 2.70
CA PHE A 17 38.50 -11.18 2.24
C PHE A 17 37.23 -10.87 3.02
N ILE A 18 37.36 -10.09 4.09
CA ILE A 18 36.23 -9.41 4.71
C ILE A 18 35.78 -8.36 3.69
N PHE A 19 34.78 -8.71 2.89
CA PHE A 19 34.03 -7.71 2.14
C PHE A 19 33.29 -6.86 3.16
N PHE A 20 33.82 -5.67 3.44
CA PHE A 20 33.00 -4.59 3.95
C PHE A 20 32.02 -4.23 2.83
N PHE A 21 30.83 -4.85 2.86
CA PHE A 21 29.68 -4.21 2.23
C PHE A 21 29.43 -2.95 3.06
N SER A 22 29.82 -1.78 2.54
CA SER A 22 29.19 -0.56 2.98
C SER A 22 27.70 -0.74 2.67
N SER A 23 26.88 -0.83 3.72
CA SER A 23 25.44 -0.70 3.53
C SER A 23 25.22 0.71 3.00
N TRP A 24 25.10 0.85 1.69
CA TRP A 24 24.40 1.98 1.11
C TRP A 24 22.97 1.84 1.63
N GLY A 25 22.72 2.40 2.81
CA GLY A 25 21.36 2.54 3.31
C GLY A 25 20.67 3.48 2.35
N VAL A 26 19.91 2.93 1.42
CA VAL A 26 18.94 3.72 0.66
C VAL A 26 18.00 4.30 1.71
N ALA A 27 17.89 5.63 1.76
CA ALA A 27 16.93 6.26 2.64
C ALA A 27 15.53 5.74 2.29
N LEU A 28 14.78 5.28 3.29
CA LEU A 28 13.42 4.79 3.07
C LEU A 28 12.55 5.93 2.51
N PRO A 29 11.67 5.65 1.54
CA PRO A 29 10.83 6.68 0.96
C PRO A 29 9.93 7.28 2.04
N LYS A 30 9.85 8.62 2.05
CA LYS A 30 8.84 9.33 2.82
C LYS A 30 7.53 9.35 2.06
N TYR A 31 6.42 9.46 2.78
CA TYR A 31 5.10 9.48 2.16
C TYR A 31 4.37 10.79 2.41
N THR A 32 3.64 11.23 1.39
CA THR A 32 2.48 12.12 1.59
C THR A 32 1.25 11.27 1.91
N ILE A 33 0.31 11.83 2.65
CA ILE A 33 -0.93 11.15 3.03
C ILE A 33 -2.15 11.93 2.52
N THR A 34 -3.06 11.22 1.87
CA THR A 34 -4.36 11.74 1.46
C THR A 34 -5.45 11.07 2.30
N HIS A 35 -6.32 11.86 2.93
CA HIS A 35 -7.48 11.37 3.67
C HIS A 35 -8.62 11.06 2.71
N LEU A 36 -9.13 9.82 2.71
CA LEU A 36 -10.20 9.37 1.83
C LEU A 36 -11.53 9.29 2.60
N THR A 37 -12.45 10.21 2.34
CA THR A 37 -13.76 10.26 3.01
C THR A 37 -14.83 10.88 2.12
N LEU A 38 -16.07 10.40 2.22
CA LEU A 38 -17.27 11.03 1.66
C LEU A 38 -17.87 12.11 2.59
N GLY A 39 -17.12 12.52 3.61
CA GLY A 39 -17.48 13.59 4.54
C GLY A 39 -18.03 13.12 5.89
N GLY A 40 -18.13 11.81 6.13
CA GLY A 40 -18.41 11.21 7.43
C GLY A 40 -17.16 11.05 8.29
N THR A 41 -17.35 10.50 9.49
CA THR A 41 -16.27 10.31 10.48
C THR A 41 -15.52 9.01 10.31
N TRP A 42 -16.13 8.01 9.65
CA TRP A 42 -15.55 6.69 9.44
C TRP A 42 -15.31 6.39 7.96
N SER A 43 -14.14 5.82 7.64
CA SER A 43 -13.84 5.27 6.32
C SER A 43 -12.74 4.21 6.35
N THR A 44 -12.80 3.28 5.41
CA THR A 44 -11.76 2.28 5.11
C THR A 44 -11.48 2.26 3.62
N ALA A 45 -10.20 2.17 3.24
CA ALA A 45 -9.77 1.83 1.89
C ALA A 45 -9.32 0.36 1.89
N VAL A 46 -9.61 -0.36 0.80
CA VAL A 46 -9.36 -1.80 0.72
C VAL A 46 -8.45 -2.19 -0.44
N ALA A 47 -8.57 -1.54 -1.60
CA ALA A 47 -7.77 -1.87 -2.78
C ALA A 47 -7.37 -0.63 -3.60
N ILE A 48 -6.26 -0.73 -4.33
CA ILE A 48 -5.69 0.28 -5.21
C ILE A 48 -5.14 -0.34 -6.49
N ASN A 49 -5.50 0.23 -7.65
CA ASN A 49 -4.93 -0.20 -8.92
C ASN A 49 -3.66 0.59 -9.32
N GLU A 50 -3.02 0.21 -10.43
CA GLU A 50 -1.80 0.86 -10.92
C GLU A 50 -2.02 2.30 -11.37
N LEU A 51 -3.25 2.66 -11.75
CA LEU A 51 -3.63 4.05 -12.06
C LEU A 51 -3.77 4.92 -10.80
N GLY A 52 -3.68 4.33 -9.61
CA GLY A 52 -3.83 5.02 -8.32
C GLY A 52 -5.28 5.30 -7.97
N GLN A 53 -6.22 4.55 -8.56
CA GLN A 53 -7.62 4.58 -8.18
C GLN A 53 -7.81 3.69 -6.96
N VAL A 54 -8.51 4.20 -5.94
CA VAL A 54 -8.69 3.51 -4.67
C VAL A 54 -10.17 3.21 -4.45
N VAL A 55 -10.48 2.01 -3.95
CA VAL A 55 -11.84 1.66 -3.54
C VAL A 55 -11.92 1.38 -2.05
N GLY A 56 -13.12 1.55 -1.50
CA GLY A 56 -13.37 1.36 -0.08
C GLY A 56 -14.77 1.75 0.31
N THR A 57 -14.98 1.91 1.61
CA THR A 57 -16.27 2.32 2.18
C THR A 57 -16.09 3.53 3.09
N SER A 58 -17.07 4.42 3.12
CA SER A 58 -17.06 5.62 3.95
C SER A 58 -18.46 5.94 4.42
N HIS A 59 -18.59 6.43 5.65
CA HIS A 59 -19.79 7.15 6.04
C HIS A 59 -19.88 8.47 5.28
N ILE A 60 -21.11 8.84 4.90
CA ILE A 60 -21.39 10.17 4.34
C ILE A 60 -21.54 11.21 5.46
N THR A 61 -21.63 12.49 5.08
CA THR A 61 -21.84 13.60 6.02
C THR A 61 -22.97 13.34 7.01
N GLY A 62 -22.68 13.49 8.30
CA GLY A 62 -23.63 13.24 9.39
C GLY A 62 -23.72 11.78 9.83
N ASP A 63 -22.86 10.90 9.30
CA ASP A 63 -22.79 9.47 9.63
C ASP A 63 -24.12 8.72 9.44
N VAL A 64 -24.90 9.15 8.45
CA VAL A 64 -26.27 8.65 8.21
C VAL A 64 -26.27 7.20 7.72
N CYS A 65 -25.30 6.85 6.89
CA CYS A 65 -25.13 5.51 6.32
C CYS A 65 -23.72 5.37 5.74
N HIS A 66 -23.30 4.13 5.47
CA HIS A 66 -22.09 3.86 4.71
C HIS A 66 -22.37 3.82 3.21
N ARG A 67 -21.35 4.13 2.42
CA ARG A 67 -21.34 4.10 0.96
C ARG A 67 -20.01 3.56 0.46
N GLY A 68 -20.04 2.76 -0.60
CA GLY A 68 -18.85 2.44 -1.37
C GLY A 68 -18.32 3.71 -2.05
N PHE A 69 -17.01 3.82 -2.22
CA PHE A 69 -16.41 4.92 -2.99
C PHE A 69 -15.36 4.43 -3.98
N ILE A 70 -15.13 5.26 -5.01
CA ILE A 70 -13.92 5.26 -5.84
C ILE A 70 -13.23 6.61 -5.66
N TYR A 71 -11.95 6.61 -5.32
CA TYR A 71 -11.09 7.79 -5.41
C TYR A 71 -10.33 7.74 -6.74
N ASP A 72 -10.44 8.80 -7.54
CA ASP A 72 -9.67 8.97 -8.78
C ASP A 72 -9.21 10.42 -8.91
N ARG A 73 -7.89 10.63 -9.05
CA ARG A 73 -7.26 11.94 -9.32
C ARG A 73 -7.79 13.08 -8.44
N GLY A 74 -7.80 12.87 -7.13
CA GLY A 74 -8.21 13.88 -6.15
C GLY A 74 -9.73 13.99 -5.93
N LYS A 75 -10.54 13.14 -6.57
CA LYS A 75 -12.00 13.16 -6.44
C LYS A 75 -12.50 11.88 -5.77
N MET A 76 -13.33 12.05 -4.74
CA MET A 76 -14.12 10.98 -4.16
C MET A 76 -15.43 10.84 -4.94
N ILE A 77 -15.74 9.63 -5.38
CA ILE A 77 -16.94 9.28 -6.14
C ILE A 77 -17.72 8.28 -5.30
N ASP A 78 -18.93 8.66 -4.89
CA ASP A 78 -19.88 7.76 -4.24
C ASP A 78 -20.44 6.78 -5.29
N ILE A 79 -20.38 5.48 -5.00
CA ILE A 79 -20.90 4.42 -5.88
C ILE A 79 -22.10 3.67 -5.28
N GLY A 80 -22.70 4.20 -4.21
CA GLY A 80 -23.92 3.69 -3.60
C GLY A 80 -23.68 2.72 -2.44
N GLU A 81 -24.71 1.92 -2.15
CA GLU A 81 -24.75 0.91 -1.08
C GLU A 81 -24.03 -0.37 -1.53
N LEU A 82 -22.74 -0.23 -1.84
CA LEU A 82 -21.87 -1.30 -2.28
C LEU A 82 -20.75 -1.50 -1.27
N TYR A 83 -20.24 -2.73 -1.19
CA TYR A 83 -19.05 -3.11 -0.44
C TYR A 83 -17.97 -3.56 -1.42
N PRO A 84 -17.14 -2.64 -1.94
CA PRO A 84 -16.01 -2.97 -2.80
C PRO A 84 -14.98 -3.80 -2.05
N TYR A 85 -14.38 -4.78 -2.72
CA TYR A 85 -13.23 -5.54 -2.24
C TYR A 85 -12.00 -5.38 -3.13
N ASP A 86 -12.17 -5.27 -4.45
CA ASP A 86 -11.03 -5.20 -5.38
C ASP A 86 -11.34 -4.33 -6.61
N ILE A 87 -10.28 -3.85 -7.27
CA ILE A 87 -10.33 -3.00 -8.47
C ILE A 87 -9.18 -3.35 -9.43
N ASN A 88 -9.51 -3.64 -10.70
CA ASN A 88 -8.49 -3.88 -11.72
C ASN A 88 -7.98 -2.58 -12.40
N ASN A 89 -6.98 -2.69 -13.27
CA ASN A 89 -6.38 -1.55 -13.99
C ASN A 89 -7.28 -0.96 -15.09
N LEU A 90 -8.38 -1.64 -15.44
CA LEU A 90 -9.43 -1.06 -16.28
C LEU A 90 -10.40 -0.18 -15.47
N GLY A 91 -10.30 -0.19 -14.14
CA GLY A 91 -11.20 0.51 -13.23
C GLY A 91 -12.55 -0.20 -13.09
N GLN A 92 -12.57 -1.53 -13.21
CA GLN A 92 -13.71 -2.36 -12.85
C GLN A 92 -13.57 -2.76 -11.38
N VAL A 93 -14.62 -2.53 -10.61
CA VAL A 93 -14.67 -2.76 -9.17
C VAL A 93 -15.54 -3.98 -8.91
N VAL A 94 -15.09 -4.87 -8.02
CA VAL A 94 -15.88 -6.01 -7.55
C VAL A 94 -16.06 -5.98 -6.05
N GLY A 95 -17.03 -6.75 -5.58
CA GLY A 95 -17.34 -6.90 -4.17
C GLY A 95 -18.71 -7.51 -4.01
N TYR A 96 -19.42 -7.10 -2.96
CA TYR A 96 -20.79 -7.54 -2.71
C TYR A 96 -21.74 -6.40 -2.35
N TYR A 97 -23.03 -6.68 -2.37
CA TYR A 97 -24.08 -5.78 -1.93
C TYR A 97 -25.25 -6.55 -1.33
N ASP A 98 -25.95 -5.91 -0.41
CA ASP A 98 -27.19 -6.43 0.15
C ASP A 98 -28.34 -6.21 -0.84
N THR A 99 -29.16 -7.25 -1.04
CA THR A 99 -30.31 -7.18 -1.92
C THR A 99 -31.45 -8.03 -1.41
N GLU A 100 -32.63 -7.91 -2.03
CA GLU A 100 -33.80 -8.70 -1.69
C GLU A 100 -34.25 -9.49 -2.91
N ILE A 101 -34.36 -10.81 -2.76
CA ILE A 101 -34.87 -11.69 -3.80
C ILE A 101 -36.04 -12.49 -3.24
N ASN A 102 -37.22 -12.34 -3.85
CA ASN A 102 -38.47 -12.95 -3.42
C ASN A 102 -38.83 -12.64 -1.95
N GLY A 103 -38.66 -11.38 -1.52
CA GLY A 103 -39.01 -10.96 -0.15
C GLY A 103 -38.03 -11.38 0.95
N ASN A 104 -36.84 -11.90 0.58
CA ASN A 104 -35.81 -12.31 1.53
C ASN A 104 -34.51 -11.58 1.25
N SER A 105 -33.90 -11.01 2.29
CA SER A 105 -32.57 -10.41 2.22
C SER A 105 -31.53 -11.47 1.86
N THR A 106 -30.64 -11.14 0.93
CA THR A 106 -29.51 -11.94 0.49
C THR A 106 -28.35 -11.04 0.08
N VAL A 107 -27.21 -11.64 -0.23
CA VAL A 107 -25.99 -10.97 -0.64
C VAL A 107 -25.57 -11.45 -2.02
N ARG A 108 -25.16 -10.54 -2.88
CA ARG A 108 -24.76 -10.83 -4.26
C ARG A 108 -23.44 -10.19 -4.61
N SER A 109 -22.65 -10.90 -5.42
CA SER A 109 -21.45 -10.34 -6.03
C SER A 109 -21.79 -9.43 -7.19
N PHE A 110 -20.98 -8.38 -7.38
CA PHE A 110 -21.18 -7.40 -8.44
C PHE A 110 -19.90 -7.10 -9.22
N ILE A 111 -20.07 -6.58 -10.44
CA ILE A 111 -19.07 -5.75 -11.13
C ILE A 111 -19.66 -4.35 -11.32
N TYR A 112 -18.89 -3.34 -10.94
CA TYR A 112 -19.20 -1.93 -11.18
C TYR A 112 -18.14 -1.31 -12.08
N HIS A 113 -18.55 -0.63 -13.14
CA HIS A 113 -17.63 0.06 -14.03
C HIS A 113 -18.29 1.29 -14.66
N ARG A 114 -17.70 2.47 -14.41
CA ARG A 114 -18.12 3.75 -15.02
C ARG A 114 -19.63 4.02 -14.93
N GLY A 115 -20.23 3.80 -13.75
CA GLY A 115 -21.66 4.00 -13.51
C GLY A 115 -22.56 2.85 -13.95
N THR A 116 -22.01 1.81 -14.55
CA THR A 116 -22.73 0.58 -14.87
C THR A 116 -22.54 -0.42 -13.75
N PHE A 117 -23.63 -0.98 -13.26
CA PHE A 117 -23.68 -2.00 -12.23
C PHE A 117 -24.19 -3.32 -12.83
N VAL A 118 -23.52 -4.43 -12.53
CA VAL A 118 -23.87 -5.77 -12.99
C VAL A 118 -23.87 -6.71 -11.79
N ASP A 119 -25.04 -7.29 -11.49
CA ASP A 119 -25.18 -8.45 -10.59
C ASP A 119 -24.62 -9.69 -11.30
N LEU A 120 -23.69 -10.39 -10.67
CA LEU A 120 -23.06 -11.60 -11.24
C LEU A 120 -23.88 -12.87 -11.00
N GLY A 121 -24.91 -12.82 -10.16
CA GLY A 121 -25.71 -13.97 -9.80
C GLY A 121 -25.00 -14.91 -8.82
N THR A 122 -25.28 -16.20 -8.93
CA THR A 122 -24.74 -17.29 -8.08
C THR A 122 -24.60 -18.54 -8.93
N ILE A 123 -23.76 -19.48 -8.47
CA ILE A 123 -23.63 -20.82 -9.05
C ILE A 123 -24.86 -21.71 -8.81
N SER A 124 -25.66 -21.43 -7.78
CA SER A 124 -26.84 -22.24 -7.43
C SER A 124 -28.06 -21.93 -8.30
N SER A 125 -28.91 -22.95 -8.49
CA SER A 125 -30.24 -22.77 -9.07
C SER A 125 -31.24 -22.05 -8.15
N ASP A 126 -30.96 -21.95 -6.84
CA ASP A 126 -31.76 -21.13 -5.91
C ASP A 126 -31.39 -19.65 -6.11
N PRO A 127 -32.31 -18.80 -6.60
CA PRO A 127 -32.04 -17.39 -6.83
C PRO A 127 -31.86 -16.59 -5.53
N ARG A 128 -31.88 -17.20 -4.34
CA ARG A 128 -31.55 -16.53 -3.08
C ARG A 128 -30.16 -16.89 -2.56
N ALA A 129 -29.49 -17.88 -3.15
CA ALA A 129 -28.14 -18.28 -2.76
C ALA A 129 -27.18 -17.09 -2.82
N GLN A 130 -26.32 -16.99 -1.80
CA GLN A 130 -25.42 -15.86 -1.62
C GLN A 130 -24.16 -16.04 -2.48
N SER A 131 -23.54 -14.92 -2.83
CA SER A 131 -22.26 -14.86 -3.52
C SER A 131 -21.45 -13.63 -3.09
N TRP A 132 -20.14 -13.81 -2.96
CA TRP A 132 -19.16 -12.74 -2.73
C TRP A 132 -18.11 -12.74 -3.82
N ALA A 133 -17.68 -11.57 -4.28
CA ALA A 133 -16.50 -11.45 -5.14
C ALA A 133 -15.34 -10.92 -4.32
N ASN A 134 -14.21 -11.63 -4.35
CA ASN A 134 -13.03 -11.34 -3.56
C ASN A 134 -11.94 -10.66 -4.37
N SER A 135 -11.77 -11.04 -5.65
CA SER A 135 -10.72 -10.47 -6.51
C SER A 135 -11.09 -10.46 -7.99
N ILE A 136 -10.50 -9.53 -8.75
CA ILE A 136 -10.67 -9.34 -10.19
C ILE A 136 -9.32 -9.09 -10.87
N ASN A 137 -9.06 -9.76 -12.00
CA ASN A 137 -7.86 -9.48 -12.81
C ASN A 137 -8.15 -8.49 -13.96
N ASP A 138 -7.11 -8.07 -14.69
CA ASP A 138 -7.22 -7.11 -15.81
C ASP A 138 -7.94 -7.67 -17.04
N TYR A 139 -8.19 -8.98 -17.09
CA TYR A 139 -9.04 -9.61 -18.11
C TYR A 139 -10.53 -9.59 -17.73
N GLY A 140 -10.88 -9.04 -16.56
CA GLY A 140 -12.24 -8.96 -16.07
C GLY A 140 -12.77 -10.30 -15.54
N GLN A 141 -11.88 -11.24 -15.23
CA GLN A 141 -12.25 -12.49 -14.57
C GLN A 141 -12.35 -12.23 -13.07
N VAL A 142 -13.39 -12.76 -12.44
CA VAL A 142 -13.70 -12.52 -11.02
C VAL A 142 -13.71 -13.83 -10.27
N VAL A 143 -13.12 -13.86 -9.08
CA VAL A 143 -13.17 -15.02 -8.19
C VAL A 143 -13.80 -14.67 -6.85
N GLY A 144 -14.33 -15.69 -6.18
CA GLY A 144 -14.92 -15.53 -4.86
C GLY A 144 -15.53 -16.82 -4.35
N SER A 145 -16.53 -16.70 -3.50
CA SER A 145 -17.25 -17.82 -2.89
C SER A 145 -18.76 -17.68 -3.06
N ALA A 146 -19.48 -18.79 -3.28
CA ALA A 146 -20.94 -18.80 -3.40
C ALA A 146 -21.57 -20.08 -2.83
N ASN A 147 -22.83 -19.99 -2.37
CA ASN A 147 -23.58 -21.19 -1.97
C ASN A 147 -23.86 -22.07 -3.19
N THR A 148 -23.69 -23.39 -3.03
CA THR A 148 -23.85 -24.36 -4.13
C THR A 148 -25.27 -24.85 -4.38
N ILE A 149 -26.12 -24.97 -3.37
CA ILE A 149 -27.42 -25.65 -3.51
C ILE A 149 -28.59 -24.79 -3.04
N TYR A 150 -28.50 -24.20 -1.84
CA TYR A 150 -29.57 -23.36 -1.27
C TYR A 150 -28.97 -22.35 -0.29
N VAL A 151 -29.78 -21.40 0.18
CA VAL A 151 -29.36 -20.40 1.18
C VAL A 151 -28.82 -21.07 2.44
N GLY A 152 -27.55 -20.83 2.77
CA GLY A 152 -26.88 -21.42 3.92
C GLY A 152 -26.26 -22.81 3.67
N SER A 153 -26.25 -23.30 2.44
CA SER A 153 -25.41 -24.45 2.07
C SER A 153 -23.92 -24.10 2.13
N ASN A 154 -23.03 -25.06 1.94
CA ASN A 154 -21.59 -24.78 1.89
C ASN A 154 -21.25 -23.78 0.78
N PHE A 155 -20.23 -22.98 1.07
CA PHE A 155 -19.60 -22.07 0.12
C PHE A 155 -18.55 -22.83 -0.67
N HIS A 156 -18.61 -22.69 -1.98
CA HIS A 156 -17.57 -23.17 -2.88
C HIS A 156 -16.91 -21.98 -3.58
N ALA A 157 -15.63 -22.14 -3.87
CA ALA A 157 -14.89 -21.25 -4.73
C ALA A 157 -15.51 -21.21 -6.14
N TYR A 158 -15.64 -20.02 -6.72
CA TYR A 158 -16.07 -19.86 -8.11
C TYR A 158 -15.09 -19.01 -8.92
N LEU A 159 -15.14 -19.19 -10.25
CA LEU A 159 -14.54 -18.33 -11.25
C LEU A 159 -15.64 -17.82 -12.18
N TYR A 160 -15.82 -16.51 -12.25
CA TYR A 160 -16.68 -15.85 -13.21
C TYR A 160 -15.85 -15.35 -14.41
N SER A 161 -16.20 -15.80 -15.60
CA SER A 161 -15.55 -15.41 -16.84
C SER A 161 -16.53 -15.46 -18.00
N ASN A 162 -16.44 -14.50 -18.93
CA ASN A 162 -17.29 -14.43 -20.13
C ASN A 162 -18.80 -14.54 -19.86
N GLY A 163 -19.27 -13.98 -18.73
CA GLY A 163 -20.70 -14.00 -18.38
C GLY A 163 -21.17 -15.26 -17.63
N VAL A 164 -20.27 -16.18 -17.31
CA VAL A 164 -20.60 -17.46 -16.67
C VAL A 164 -19.87 -17.59 -15.35
N MET A 165 -20.59 -17.96 -14.29
CA MET A 165 -20.03 -18.32 -12.99
C MET A 165 -19.83 -19.84 -12.92
N GLU A 166 -18.58 -20.28 -12.86
CA GLU A 166 -18.19 -21.69 -12.75
C GLU A 166 -17.79 -22.03 -11.31
N ASP A 167 -18.37 -23.10 -10.76
CA ASP A 167 -17.89 -23.75 -9.54
C ASP A 167 -16.57 -24.47 -9.84
N ILE A 168 -15.47 -24.00 -9.25
CA ILE A 168 -14.12 -24.53 -9.48
C ILE A 168 -13.70 -25.57 -8.44
N ASP A 169 -14.55 -25.84 -7.44
CA ASP A 169 -14.34 -26.86 -6.42
C ASP A 169 -15.13 -28.15 -6.71
N ARG A 170 -14.87 -28.73 -7.90
CA ARG A 170 -15.57 -29.94 -8.40
C ARG A 170 -14.81 -31.25 -8.17
N ILE A 171 -13.62 -31.21 -7.56
CA ILE A 171 -12.62 -32.30 -7.61
C ILE A 171 -12.24 -32.78 -6.20
N GLY A 172 -13.24 -33.16 -5.39
CA GLY A 172 -13.01 -33.83 -4.11
C GLY A 172 -14.23 -34.63 -3.65
N PRO A 173 -14.04 -35.75 -2.92
CA PRO A 173 -15.13 -36.46 -2.26
C PRO A 173 -15.75 -35.69 -1.08
N ASP A 174 -15.21 -34.52 -0.74
CA ASP A 174 -15.54 -33.79 0.48
C ASP A 174 -16.49 -32.62 0.19
N GLN A 175 -17.57 -32.58 0.98
CA GLN A 175 -18.54 -31.49 1.06
C GLN A 175 -17.94 -30.26 1.77
N GLY A 176 -16.65 -29.97 1.56
CA GLY A 176 -15.91 -28.95 2.29
C GLY A 176 -16.33 -27.52 1.91
N GLN A 177 -15.97 -26.54 2.74
CA GLN A 177 -16.09 -25.12 2.37
C GLN A 177 -14.78 -24.70 1.70
N SER A 178 -14.88 -24.07 0.54
CA SER A 178 -13.75 -23.48 -0.18
C SER A 178 -14.05 -22.05 -0.60
N GLU A 179 -12.99 -21.26 -0.71
CA GLU A 179 -13.06 -19.88 -1.13
C GLU A 179 -11.89 -19.55 -2.03
N ALA A 180 -12.16 -18.91 -3.17
CA ALA A 180 -11.14 -18.29 -3.99
C ALA A 180 -10.97 -16.84 -3.53
N LEU A 181 -9.75 -16.48 -3.18
CA LEU A 181 -9.42 -15.19 -2.56
C LEU A 181 -8.84 -14.23 -3.58
N VAL A 182 -7.93 -14.71 -4.43
CA VAL A 182 -7.13 -13.88 -5.32
C VAL A 182 -7.05 -14.51 -6.71
N ILE A 183 -7.05 -13.67 -7.75
CA ILE A 183 -6.74 -14.08 -9.12
C ILE A 183 -5.72 -13.11 -9.73
N ASN A 184 -4.64 -13.63 -10.29
CA ASN A 184 -3.65 -12.80 -10.99
C ASN A 184 -3.95 -12.69 -12.51
N ASN A 185 -3.17 -11.88 -13.23
CA ASN A 185 -3.35 -11.68 -14.67
C ASN A 185 -2.93 -12.88 -15.52
N HIS A 186 -2.29 -13.89 -14.93
CA HIS A 186 -2.06 -15.18 -15.60
C HIS A 186 -3.25 -16.16 -15.44
N GLY A 187 -4.33 -15.74 -14.78
CA GLY A 187 -5.50 -16.58 -14.51
C GLY A 187 -5.22 -17.68 -13.47
N ILE A 188 -4.20 -17.49 -12.64
CA ILE A 188 -3.93 -18.34 -11.49
C ILE A 188 -4.79 -17.83 -10.34
N VAL A 189 -5.56 -18.74 -9.76
CA VAL A 189 -6.43 -18.47 -8.62
C VAL A 189 -5.79 -19.05 -7.36
N LEU A 190 -5.76 -18.27 -6.29
CA LEU A 190 -5.31 -18.67 -4.97
C LEU A 190 -6.51 -18.68 -4.02
N GLY A 191 -6.60 -19.69 -3.18
CA GLY A 191 -7.70 -19.82 -2.23
C GLY A 191 -7.41 -20.78 -1.09
N ASN A 192 -8.39 -20.98 -0.23
CA ASN A 192 -8.31 -21.81 0.96
C ASN A 192 -9.46 -22.84 0.99
N GLU A 193 -9.14 -24.02 1.51
CA GLU A 193 -10.10 -25.06 1.87
C GLU A 193 -10.09 -25.24 3.38
N LYS A 194 -11.28 -25.25 4.01
CA LYS A 194 -11.47 -25.29 5.47
C LYS A 194 -10.62 -26.35 6.21
N ASP A 195 -10.35 -27.47 5.56
CA ASP A 195 -9.65 -28.62 6.16
C ASP A 195 -8.40 -29.07 5.37
N ALA A 196 -8.11 -28.48 4.20
CA ALA A 196 -7.07 -28.96 3.27
C ALA A 196 -5.96 -27.93 2.98
N GLY A 197 -6.07 -26.71 3.50
CA GLY A 197 -5.05 -25.68 3.39
C GLY A 197 -5.20 -24.81 2.14
N ILE A 198 -4.11 -24.17 1.73
CA ILE A 198 -4.09 -23.27 0.57
C ILE A 198 -4.09 -24.07 -0.74
N PHE A 199 -4.90 -23.67 -1.71
CA PHE A 199 -4.89 -24.24 -3.06
C PHE A 199 -4.55 -23.19 -4.13
N LEU A 200 -3.99 -23.67 -5.23
CA LEU A 200 -3.80 -22.95 -6.48
C LEU A 200 -4.67 -23.61 -7.56
N TYR A 201 -5.47 -22.84 -8.27
CA TYR A 201 -6.24 -23.32 -9.42
C TYR A 201 -5.77 -22.61 -10.69
N SER A 202 -5.48 -23.39 -11.73
CA SER A 202 -5.17 -22.84 -13.06
C SER A 202 -5.51 -23.84 -14.14
N SER A 203 -6.11 -23.36 -15.24
CA SER A 203 -6.41 -24.17 -16.43
C SER A 203 -7.21 -25.46 -16.12
N GLY A 204 -8.16 -25.39 -15.18
CA GLY A 204 -8.98 -26.54 -14.77
C GLY A 204 -8.31 -27.52 -13.80
N VAL A 205 -7.08 -27.24 -13.36
CA VAL A 205 -6.31 -28.09 -12.44
C VAL A 205 -6.16 -27.40 -11.10
N MET A 206 -6.49 -28.11 -10.02
CA MET A 206 -6.30 -27.66 -8.64
C MET A 206 -5.10 -28.35 -7.98
N TRP A 207 -4.17 -27.54 -7.49
CA TRP A 207 -2.97 -27.94 -6.76
C TRP A 207 -3.11 -27.53 -5.29
N ARG A 208 -2.98 -28.49 -4.37
CA ARG A 208 -3.09 -28.24 -2.93
C ARG A 208 -1.70 -28.14 -2.31
N LEU A 209 -1.47 -27.08 -1.56
CA LEU A 209 -0.23 -26.86 -0.83
C LEU A 209 -0.38 -27.38 0.60
N ASN A 210 0.68 -27.97 1.13
CA ASN A 210 0.73 -28.41 2.52
C ASN A 210 1.01 -27.21 3.46
N ILE A 211 0.19 -26.17 3.36
CA ILE A 211 0.21 -24.95 4.15
C ILE A 211 -1.20 -24.76 4.71
N PHE A 212 -1.35 -24.94 6.02
CA PHE A 212 -2.62 -24.81 6.73
C PHE A 212 -2.74 -23.40 7.29
N GLY A 213 -3.61 -22.59 6.70
CA GLY A 213 -3.83 -21.20 7.05
C GLY A 213 -4.49 -20.45 5.91
N ASP A 214 -4.35 -19.13 5.92
CA ASP A 214 -5.00 -18.23 4.98
C ASP A 214 -3.95 -17.65 4.03
N ALA A 215 -4.14 -17.89 2.73
CA ALA A 215 -3.58 -17.03 1.70
C ALA A 215 -4.30 -15.69 1.75
N LEU A 216 -3.62 -14.59 1.42
CA LEU A 216 -4.22 -13.25 1.51
C LEU A 216 -4.09 -12.48 0.20
N ASP A 217 -2.92 -12.51 -0.45
CA ASP A 217 -2.70 -11.79 -1.71
C ASP A 217 -1.59 -12.44 -2.56
N MET A 218 -1.61 -12.21 -3.88
CA MET A 218 -0.70 -12.80 -4.87
C MET A 218 -0.37 -11.84 -6.01
N ASN A 219 0.90 -11.77 -6.38
CA ASN A 219 1.35 -11.02 -7.56
C ASN A 219 1.33 -11.85 -8.86
N ASP A 220 1.59 -11.21 -10.01
CA ASP A 220 1.62 -11.85 -11.33
C ASP A 220 2.77 -12.85 -11.49
N GLN A 221 3.79 -12.78 -10.63
CA GLN A 221 4.89 -13.75 -10.60
C GLN A 221 4.50 -15.06 -9.89
N GLY A 222 3.30 -15.11 -9.30
CA GLY A 222 2.81 -16.25 -8.51
C GLY A 222 3.43 -16.31 -7.11
N GLU A 223 4.04 -15.22 -6.65
CA GLU A 223 4.43 -15.06 -5.25
C GLU A 223 3.21 -14.62 -4.47
N PHE A 224 3.02 -15.20 -3.28
CA PHE A 224 1.86 -14.88 -2.47
C PHE A 224 2.20 -14.81 -0.99
N VAL A 225 1.38 -14.05 -0.27
CA VAL A 225 1.52 -13.86 1.16
C VAL A 225 0.34 -14.48 1.91
N GLY A 226 0.59 -14.81 3.17
CA GLY A 226 -0.43 -15.38 4.02
C GLY A 226 0.03 -15.54 5.46
N TRP A 227 -0.83 -16.18 6.25
CA TRP A 227 -0.51 -16.62 7.60
C TRP A 227 -0.94 -18.07 7.77
N GLY A 228 -0.06 -18.91 8.30
CA GLY A 228 -0.41 -20.32 8.48
C GLY A 228 0.68 -21.14 9.13
N SER A 229 0.56 -22.45 9.02
CA SER A 229 1.51 -23.44 9.50
C SER A 229 1.82 -24.46 8.39
N TRP A 230 3.08 -24.88 8.31
CA TRP A 230 3.56 -25.79 7.26
C TRP A 230 4.48 -26.89 7.82
N GLY A 231 4.43 -27.08 9.14
CA GLY A 231 5.14 -28.15 9.83
C GLY A 231 5.24 -27.90 11.34
N PRO A 232 5.71 -28.89 12.13
CA PRO A 232 5.89 -28.73 13.56
C PRO A 232 6.80 -27.55 13.92
N GLY A 233 6.25 -26.56 14.61
CA GLY A 233 6.98 -25.34 15.01
C GLY A 233 7.21 -24.32 13.89
N LEU A 234 6.71 -24.59 12.68
CA LEU A 234 6.81 -23.71 11.52
C LEU A 234 5.44 -23.07 11.26
N GLN A 235 5.25 -21.87 11.80
CA GLN A 235 4.03 -21.09 11.66
C GLN A 235 4.32 -19.58 11.67
N GLY A 236 3.45 -18.80 11.04
CA GLY A 236 3.47 -17.34 11.08
C GLY A 236 3.10 -16.70 9.76
N ALA A 237 3.28 -15.38 9.69
CA ALA A 237 3.20 -14.61 8.47
C ALA A 237 4.33 -15.01 7.52
N PHE A 238 3.99 -15.29 6.27
CA PHE A 238 4.95 -15.79 5.30
C PHE A 238 4.78 -15.14 3.91
N LEU A 239 5.88 -15.19 3.16
CA LEU A 239 5.95 -15.05 1.71
C LEU A 239 6.28 -16.42 1.11
N TYR A 240 5.46 -16.87 0.17
CA TYR A 240 5.76 -18.02 -0.67
C TYR A 240 6.28 -17.54 -2.03
N SER A 241 7.47 -17.98 -2.43
CA SER A 241 8.04 -17.66 -3.74
C SER A 241 8.82 -18.85 -4.27
N LYS A 242 8.53 -19.27 -5.50
CA LYS A 242 9.26 -20.33 -6.23
C LYS A 242 9.43 -21.65 -5.46
N GLY A 243 8.45 -22.01 -4.63
CA GLY A 243 8.50 -23.23 -3.81
C GLY A 243 9.13 -23.07 -2.43
N GLU A 244 9.62 -21.88 -2.10
CA GLU A 244 10.24 -21.56 -0.81
C GLU A 244 9.31 -20.69 0.05
N ILE A 245 9.35 -20.92 1.36
CA ILE A 245 8.59 -20.14 2.35
C ILE A 245 9.58 -19.29 3.16
N THR A 246 9.38 -17.97 3.13
CA THR A 246 10.11 -16.99 3.93
C THR A 246 9.20 -16.46 5.04
N VAL A 247 9.65 -16.53 6.30
CA VAL A 247 8.90 -15.97 7.44
C VAL A 247 9.21 -14.48 7.57
N LEU A 248 8.18 -13.63 7.62
CA LEU A 248 8.32 -12.17 7.56
C LEU A 248 8.77 -11.53 8.89
N GLY A 249 8.60 -12.21 10.01
CA GLY A 249 8.84 -11.63 11.34
C GLY A 249 7.74 -10.67 11.76
N GLY A 250 8.07 -9.66 12.57
CA GLY A 250 7.14 -8.64 13.07
C GLY A 250 7.85 -7.40 13.58
N LEU A 251 7.11 -6.31 13.77
CA LEU A 251 7.59 -5.04 14.36
C LEU A 251 7.91 -5.16 15.85
N SER A 252 7.43 -6.22 16.51
CA SER A 252 7.76 -6.57 17.89
C SER A 252 7.93 -8.08 18.06
N ASP A 253 8.40 -8.47 19.24
CA ASP A 253 8.61 -9.88 19.60
C ASP A 253 7.31 -10.70 19.71
N SER A 254 6.13 -10.07 19.62
CA SER A 254 4.84 -10.76 19.76
C SER A 254 4.49 -11.67 18.59
N LYS A 255 5.17 -11.52 17.44
CA LYS A 255 4.97 -12.28 16.20
C LYS A 255 3.53 -12.23 15.64
N ASN A 256 2.71 -11.29 16.09
CA ASN A 256 1.37 -11.09 15.56
C ASN A 256 1.43 -10.18 14.33
N THR A 257 1.69 -10.79 13.17
CA THR A 257 1.83 -10.13 11.88
C THR A 257 0.82 -10.70 10.91
N LYS A 258 0.18 -9.84 10.11
CA LYS A 258 -0.71 -10.22 9.00
C LYS A 258 -0.30 -9.47 7.73
N PRO A 259 0.31 -10.14 6.74
CA PRO A 259 0.65 -9.54 5.45
C PRO A 259 -0.61 -9.52 4.58
N LEU A 260 -1.15 -8.34 4.33
CA LEU A 260 -2.44 -8.19 3.65
C LEU A 260 -2.31 -8.08 2.14
N ALA A 261 -1.20 -7.53 1.63
CA ALA A 261 -0.99 -7.37 0.20
C ALA A 261 0.48 -7.44 -0.22
N ILE A 262 0.72 -7.76 -1.50
CA ILE A 262 2.03 -7.84 -2.16
C ILE A 262 1.96 -7.24 -3.58
N ASN A 263 2.91 -6.36 -3.92
CA ASN A 263 3.00 -5.83 -5.29
C ASN A 263 3.97 -6.61 -6.19
N GLU A 264 4.05 -6.19 -7.45
CA GLU A 264 4.97 -6.74 -8.47
C GLU A 264 6.46 -6.55 -8.17
N LYS A 265 6.83 -5.75 -7.16
CA LYS A 265 8.21 -5.61 -6.69
C LYS A 265 8.51 -6.49 -5.48
N SER A 266 7.59 -7.40 -5.14
CA SER A 266 7.64 -8.25 -3.94
C SER A 266 7.69 -7.44 -2.64
N GLN A 267 7.17 -6.22 -2.66
CA GLN A 267 6.96 -5.41 -1.47
C GLN A 267 5.65 -5.81 -0.82
N ILE A 268 5.66 -6.01 0.49
CA ILE A 268 4.51 -6.54 1.23
C ILE A 268 4.05 -5.50 2.23
N VAL A 269 2.75 -5.30 2.33
CA VAL A 269 2.15 -4.44 3.36
C VAL A 269 1.16 -5.23 4.22
N GLY A 270 0.84 -4.69 5.39
CA GLY A 270 -0.11 -5.33 6.30
C GLY A 270 -0.14 -4.66 7.65
N GLN A 271 -0.48 -5.43 8.68
CA GLN A 271 -0.43 -4.98 10.07
C GLN A 271 0.49 -5.87 10.93
N SER A 272 1.14 -5.25 11.91
CA SER A 272 1.95 -5.96 12.91
C SER A 272 1.80 -5.30 14.28
N ASP A 273 1.71 -6.13 15.32
CA ASP A 273 1.68 -5.67 16.72
C ASP A 273 3.00 -5.01 17.10
N ILE A 274 2.91 -3.86 17.79
CA ILE A 274 4.05 -3.10 18.33
C ILE A 274 4.14 -3.19 19.87
N GLY A 275 3.41 -4.12 20.48
CA GLY A 275 3.28 -4.28 21.92
C GLY A 275 2.28 -3.33 22.57
N TYR A 276 2.45 -3.11 23.87
CA TYR A 276 1.51 -2.33 24.69
C TYR A 276 1.84 -0.84 24.67
N VAL A 277 0.88 -0.03 24.22
CA VAL A 277 0.98 1.43 24.22
C VAL A 277 0.08 1.99 25.34
N LYS A 278 0.60 2.99 26.06
CA LYS A 278 -0.15 3.71 27.10
C LYS A 278 -1.12 4.69 26.45
N ARG A 279 -2.42 4.53 26.68
CA ARG A 279 -3.48 5.48 26.27
C ARG A 279 -4.16 6.10 27.50
N PRO A 280 -4.97 7.16 27.35
CA PRO A 280 -5.67 7.79 28.48
C PRO A 280 -6.54 6.82 29.29
N TRP A 281 -7.09 5.80 28.63
CA TRP A 281 -7.92 4.73 29.22
C TRP A 281 -7.15 3.44 29.53
N GLY A 282 -5.80 3.48 29.59
CA GLY A 282 -4.95 2.37 30.02
C GLY A 282 -4.04 1.81 28.93
N TYR A 283 -3.35 0.70 29.25
CA TYR A 283 -2.45 0.01 28.33
C TYR A 283 -3.23 -0.94 27.42
N ARG A 284 -2.99 -0.85 26.11
CA ARG A 284 -3.60 -1.74 25.10
C ARG A 284 -2.54 -2.14 24.09
N ARG A 285 -2.67 -3.35 23.53
CA ARG A 285 -1.93 -3.73 22.34
C ARG A 285 -2.38 -2.88 21.16
N VAL A 286 -1.43 -2.55 20.30
CA VAL A 286 -1.66 -1.73 19.11
C VAL A 286 -0.99 -2.42 17.93
N ASP A 287 -1.71 -2.49 16.83
CA ASP A 287 -1.18 -2.92 15.55
C ASP A 287 -0.86 -1.67 14.72
N HIS A 288 0.32 -1.64 14.11
CA HIS A 288 0.73 -0.62 13.15
C HIS A 288 0.82 -1.21 11.74
N ALA A 289 0.56 -0.35 10.76
CA ALA A 289 0.77 -0.68 9.37
C ALA A 289 2.26 -0.82 9.06
N PHE A 290 2.65 -1.84 8.32
CA PHE A 290 4.06 -2.06 7.94
C PHE A 290 4.26 -2.07 6.43
N LEU A 291 5.49 -1.81 6.01
CA LEU A 291 6.05 -2.12 4.69
C LEU A 291 7.23 -3.05 4.88
N PHE A 292 7.19 -4.22 4.24
CA PHE A 292 8.29 -5.16 4.17
C PHE A 292 8.87 -5.12 2.76
N ASP A 293 10.15 -4.76 2.68
CA ASP A 293 10.87 -4.64 1.42
C ASP A 293 12.30 -5.16 1.61
N GLN A 294 12.78 -5.96 0.66
CA GLN A 294 14.14 -6.52 0.66
C GLN A 294 14.57 -7.17 1.99
N GLY A 295 13.64 -7.85 2.69
CA GLY A 295 13.93 -8.52 3.97
C GLY A 295 13.80 -7.63 5.21
N VAL A 296 13.43 -6.36 5.06
CA VAL A 296 13.31 -5.39 6.15
C VAL A 296 11.86 -4.99 6.36
N MET A 297 11.34 -5.22 7.58
CA MET A 297 10.05 -4.70 8.00
C MET A 297 10.18 -3.30 8.60
N THR A 298 9.46 -2.34 8.03
CA THR A 298 9.45 -0.94 8.46
C THR A 298 8.04 -0.57 8.94
N ASP A 299 7.95 0.09 10.10
CA ASP A 299 6.71 0.72 10.57
C ASP A 299 6.40 1.96 9.72
N LEU A 300 5.27 1.95 9.01
CA LEU A 300 4.87 3.05 8.12
C LEU A 300 4.67 4.37 8.87
N ASN A 301 4.37 4.34 10.17
CA ASN A 301 4.26 5.55 10.99
C ASN A 301 5.57 6.33 11.09
N THR A 302 6.71 5.67 10.85
CA THR A 302 8.04 6.33 10.83
C THR A 302 8.35 7.03 9.50
N LEU A 303 7.55 6.77 8.46
CA LEU A 303 7.76 7.29 7.09
C LEU A 303 6.84 8.46 6.74
N ILE A 304 6.00 8.91 7.68
CA ILE A 304 5.13 10.09 7.55
C ILE A 304 5.51 11.16 8.58
N ASP A 305 5.09 12.40 8.33
CA ASP A 305 5.26 13.47 9.30
C ASP A 305 4.33 13.24 10.51
N ALA A 306 4.92 13.04 11.69
CA ALA A 306 4.21 12.78 12.94
C ALA A 306 3.23 13.92 13.33
N ASN A 307 3.42 15.13 12.81
CA ASN A 307 2.52 16.26 13.09
C ASN A 307 1.20 16.18 12.32
N LEU A 308 1.04 15.23 11.40
CA LEU A 308 -0.19 15.04 10.63
C LEU A 308 -1.32 14.37 11.44
N GLY A 309 -1.03 13.95 12.68
CA GLY A 309 -2.02 13.40 13.61
C GLY A 309 -2.49 11.98 13.27
N TRP A 310 -1.75 11.27 12.41
CA TRP A 310 -2.09 9.92 11.99
C TRP A 310 -1.38 8.84 12.82
N GLU A 311 -2.14 7.80 13.16
CA GLU A 311 -1.66 6.51 13.64
C GLU A 311 -2.15 5.46 12.63
N LEU A 312 -1.27 5.05 11.71
CA LEU A 312 -1.55 4.10 10.64
C LEU A 312 -1.59 2.69 11.21
N MET A 313 -2.73 2.02 11.11
CA MET A 313 -2.96 0.72 11.75
C MET A 313 -2.96 -0.44 10.76
N TYR A 314 -3.61 -0.24 9.60
CA TYR A 314 -3.73 -1.25 8.55
C TYR A 314 -3.27 -0.64 7.22
N ALA A 315 -2.36 -1.32 6.53
CA ALA A 315 -2.12 -1.12 5.11
C ALA A 315 -2.72 -2.33 4.39
N THR A 316 -3.80 -2.11 3.64
CA THR A 316 -4.60 -3.18 3.05
C THR A 316 -4.15 -3.56 1.66
N ASP A 317 -3.55 -2.62 0.91
CA ASP A 317 -3.11 -2.86 -0.45
C ASP A 317 -1.97 -1.92 -0.88
N ILE A 318 -1.17 -2.35 -1.86
CA ILE A 318 0.00 -1.65 -2.39
C ILE A 318 0.12 -1.90 -3.91
N ASN A 319 0.28 -0.82 -4.70
CA ASN A 319 0.53 -0.96 -6.14
C ASN A 319 2.03 -0.98 -6.48
N ALA A 320 2.39 -1.25 -7.74
CA ALA A 320 3.78 -1.32 -8.19
C ALA A 320 4.50 0.04 -8.17
N ARG A 321 3.78 1.17 -8.08
CA ARG A 321 4.35 2.50 -7.83
C ARG A 321 4.69 2.73 -6.34
N GLY A 322 4.38 1.78 -5.47
CA GLY A 322 4.61 1.88 -4.03
C GLY A 322 3.58 2.76 -3.32
N GLN A 323 2.46 3.09 -3.98
CA GLN A 323 1.35 3.74 -3.29
C GLN A 323 0.64 2.71 -2.42
N ILE A 324 0.33 3.09 -1.18
CA ILE A 324 -0.23 2.19 -0.17
C ILE A 324 -1.55 2.75 0.29
N VAL A 325 -2.58 1.90 0.37
CA VAL A 325 -3.88 2.27 0.95
C VAL A 325 -4.14 1.50 2.22
N GLY A 326 -5.04 2.03 3.03
CA GLY A 326 -5.48 1.37 4.24
C GLY A 326 -6.22 2.33 5.15
N TYR A 327 -6.15 2.08 6.45
CA TYR A 327 -6.87 2.89 7.44
C TYR A 327 -6.19 2.89 8.80
N GLY A 328 -6.47 3.94 9.57
CA GLY A 328 -5.89 4.16 10.88
C GLY A 328 -6.70 5.17 11.69
N VAL A 329 -6.15 5.60 12.82
CA VAL A 329 -6.76 6.66 13.64
C VAL A 329 -6.16 7.99 13.23
N ARG A 330 -7.02 9.01 13.10
CA ARG A 330 -6.60 10.38 12.84
C ARG A 330 -7.04 11.29 13.98
N ASP A 331 -6.15 12.19 14.38
CA ASP A 331 -6.35 13.20 15.43
C ASP A 331 -6.79 12.60 16.78
N GLY A 332 -6.36 11.36 17.06
CA GLY A 332 -6.70 10.65 18.30
C GLY A 332 -8.20 10.37 18.46
N LYS A 333 -8.94 10.19 17.36
CA LYS A 333 -10.38 9.91 17.39
C LYS A 333 -10.68 8.46 17.77
N PHE A 334 -11.27 8.30 18.95
CA PHE A 334 -11.80 7.04 19.46
C PHE A 334 -13.25 7.25 19.91
N GLN A 335 -14.07 6.21 19.76
CA GLN A 335 -15.40 6.15 20.35
C GLN A 335 -15.37 5.35 21.65
N THR A 336 -16.18 5.76 22.62
CA THR A 336 -16.31 5.08 23.91
C THR A 336 -17.71 4.49 24.02
N VAL A 337 -17.79 3.20 24.35
CA VAL A 337 -19.03 2.49 24.63
C VAL A 337 -18.96 1.94 26.05
N CYS A 338 -19.88 2.38 26.91
CA CYS A 338 -19.92 1.98 28.32
C CYS A 338 -21.17 1.14 28.60
N TYR A 339 -21.01 0.11 29.43
CA TYR A 339 -22.08 -0.74 29.93
C TYR A 339 -22.03 -0.78 31.46
N ASN A 340 -23.19 -0.88 32.09
CA ASN A 340 -23.26 -1.17 33.52
C ASN A 340 -23.06 -2.67 33.71
N ASP A 341 -22.18 -3.04 34.62
CA ASP A 341 -22.02 -4.41 35.04
C ASP A 341 -23.12 -4.74 36.05
N ASP A 342 -24.05 -5.62 35.66
CA ASP A 342 -25.18 -6.05 36.48
C ASP A 342 -24.74 -6.79 37.77
N ILE A 343 -23.47 -7.18 37.87
CA ILE A 343 -22.92 -7.95 38.99
C ILE A 343 -22.42 -7.06 40.12
N ASP A 344 -21.80 -5.92 39.81
CA ASP A 344 -21.18 -5.04 40.82
C ASP A 344 -21.55 -3.55 40.72
N ASP A 345 -22.51 -3.20 39.86
CA ASP A 345 -22.96 -1.82 39.61
C ASP A 345 -21.82 -0.90 39.11
N SER A 346 -20.72 -1.47 38.61
CA SER A 346 -19.63 -0.72 37.98
C SER A 346 -19.93 -0.39 36.52
N VAL A 347 -19.22 0.62 36.00
CA VAL A 347 -19.33 1.02 34.59
C VAL A 347 -18.08 0.54 33.84
N LEU A 348 -18.26 -0.39 32.90
CA LEU A 348 -17.22 -0.89 32.02
C LEU A 348 -17.25 -0.15 30.68
N CYS A 349 -16.20 0.61 30.39
CA CYS A 349 -16.07 1.38 29.15
C CYS A 349 -15.02 0.77 28.19
N TYR A 350 -15.46 0.45 26.97
CA TYR A 350 -14.62 0.02 25.86
C TYR A 350 -14.35 1.19 24.91
N HIS A 351 -13.14 1.26 24.38
CA HIS A 351 -12.69 2.35 23.52
C HIS A 351 -12.25 1.77 22.18
N PHE A 352 -12.88 2.21 21.09
CA PHE A 352 -12.63 1.69 19.76
C PHE A 352 -12.12 2.80 18.83
N PRO A 353 -11.16 2.51 17.95
CA PRO A 353 -10.76 3.41 16.87
C PRO A 353 -11.96 3.88 16.05
N ILE A 354 -12.01 5.17 15.72
CA ILE A 354 -12.82 5.65 14.60
C ILE A 354 -11.89 5.71 13.40
N TYR A 355 -12.01 4.72 12.50
CA TYR A 355 -11.09 4.58 11.38
C TYR A 355 -11.26 5.67 10.32
N SER A 356 -10.14 6.14 9.80
CA SER A 356 -10.07 7.03 8.64
C SER A 356 -9.20 6.36 7.59
N ALA A 357 -9.71 6.30 6.35
CA ALA A 357 -9.00 5.73 5.22
C ALA A 357 -7.91 6.68 4.71
N PHE A 358 -6.80 6.12 4.27
CA PHE A 358 -5.68 6.86 3.72
C PHE A 358 -5.19 6.28 2.38
N LEU A 359 -4.59 7.16 1.59
CA LEU A 359 -3.67 6.84 0.51
C LEU A 359 -2.31 7.46 0.82
N LEU A 360 -1.30 6.63 1.01
CA LEU A 360 0.10 7.02 1.07
C LEU A 360 0.67 7.06 -0.34
N THR A 361 1.28 8.18 -0.72
CA THR A 361 1.99 8.31 -1.99
C THR A 361 3.47 8.60 -1.73
N PRO A 362 4.40 7.74 -2.19
CA PRO A 362 5.84 7.94 -2.02
C PRO A 362 6.30 9.28 -2.58
N ILE A 363 7.19 9.94 -1.84
CA ILE A 363 7.89 11.13 -2.27
C ILE A 363 9.14 10.70 -3.03
N ILE A 364 9.25 11.11 -4.28
CA ILE A 364 10.47 10.96 -5.07
C ILE A 364 11.45 12.03 -4.59
N GLU A 365 12.50 11.60 -3.91
CA GLU A 365 13.60 12.50 -3.55
C GLU A 365 14.39 12.85 -4.81
N VAL A 366 14.47 14.15 -5.11
CA VAL A 366 15.22 14.68 -6.26
C VAL A 366 16.42 15.46 -5.76
N THR A 367 17.56 15.26 -6.42
CA THR A 367 18.73 16.10 -6.17
C THR A 367 18.50 17.47 -6.81
N ILE A 368 18.70 18.53 -6.03
CA ILE A 368 18.66 19.90 -6.54
C ILE A 368 19.99 20.60 -6.31
N ASP A 369 20.27 21.58 -7.16
CA ASP A 369 21.42 22.49 -7.05
C ASP A 369 20.91 23.94 -7.11
N ILE A 370 21.05 24.66 -6.00
CA ILE A 370 20.66 26.06 -5.87
C ILE A 370 21.80 26.94 -6.38
N LYS A 371 21.56 27.69 -7.44
CA LYS A 371 22.55 28.48 -8.20
C LYS A 371 23.59 27.59 -8.90
N PRO A 372 23.13 26.76 -9.86
CA PRO A 372 24.01 25.82 -10.54
C PRO A 372 25.19 26.52 -11.21
N GLY A 373 26.39 26.00 -10.94
CA GLY A 373 27.67 26.54 -11.42
C GLY A 373 28.31 27.61 -10.52
N GLU A 374 27.67 28.02 -9.42
CA GLU A 374 28.29 28.83 -8.37
C GLU A 374 28.84 27.94 -7.25
N THR A 375 29.91 28.38 -6.57
CA THR A 375 30.48 27.66 -5.42
C THR A 375 29.77 27.99 -4.10
N THR A 376 28.88 28.97 -4.10
CA THR A 376 28.11 29.37 -2.92
C THR A 376 26.66 29.61 -3.29
N ASN A 377 25.74 28.99 -2.53
CA ASN A 377 24.30 29.10 -2.73
C ASN A 377 23.75 30.37 -2.07
N GLY A 378 24.37 31.50 -2.43
CA GLY A 378 24.18 32.80 -1.79
C GLY A 378 22.86 33.47 -2.16
N VAL A 379 21.98 33.72 -1.19
CA VAL A 379 20.67 34.37 -1.40
C VAL A 379 20.65 35.76 -0.75
N HIS A 380 20.47 36.81 -1.55
CA HIS A 380 20.44 38.20 -1.08
C HIS A 380 18.99 38.65 -0.88
N LEU A 381 18.49 38.64 0.36
CA LEU A 381 17.06 38.89 0.65
C LEU A 381 16.58 40.30 0.27
N ARG A 382 17.47 41.31 0.25
CA ARG A 382 17.11 42.69 -0.15
C ARG A 382 16.93 42.86 -1.67
N ASN A 383 17.29 41.86 -2.47
CA ASN A 383 17.19 41.93 -3.93
C ASN A 383 15.81 41.48 -4.42
N ASN A 384 15.32 42.10 -5.50
CA ASN A 384 14.14 41.63 -6.24
C ASN A 384 14.51 40.59 -7.31
N GLY A 385 15.59 39.87 -7.07
CA GLY A 385 16.13 38.90 -8.00
C GLY A 385 15.38 37.57 -7.95
N ARG A 386 15.89 36.63 -8.74
CA ARG A 386 15.41 35.25 -8.78
C ARG A 386 16.54 34.31 -8.42
N ILE A 387 16.20 33.21 -7.78
CA ILE A 387 17.11 32.11 -7.46
C ILE A 387 16.94 31.06 -8.55
N PRO A 388 17.96 30.80 -9.37
CA PRO A 388 17.97 29.60 -10.22
C PRO A 388 18.15 28.36 -9.35
N VAL A 389 17.33 27.35 -9.58
CA VAL A 389 17.44 26.02 -8.95
C VAL A 389 17.36 24.99 -10.07
N ALA A 390 18.38 24.13 -10.16
CA ALA A 390 18.37 22.97 -11.05
C ALA A 390 17.81 21.77 -10.31
N ILE A 391 16.97 20.99 -10.98
CA ILE A 391 16.57 19.64 -10.58
C ILE A 391 17.36 18.70 -11.48
N LEU A 392 18.28 17.96 -10.88
CA LEU A 392 19.22 17.12 -11.60
C LEU A 392 18.56 15.83 -12.04
N SER A 393 18.72 15.48 -13.31
CA SER A 393 18.23 14.20 -13.81
C SER A 393 19.15 13.06 -13.35
N THR A 394 18.58 11.86 -13.26
CA THR A 394 19.33 10.62 -13.04
C THR A 394 19.01 9.64 -14.15
N ILE A 395 19.68 8.47 -14.15
CA ILE A 395 19.37 7.41 -15.12
C ILE A 395 17.92 6.91 -15.01
N ASP A 396 17.33 7.02 -13.81
CA ASP A 396 15.97 6.56 -13.52
C ASP A 396 14.94 7.71 -13.51
N PHE A 397 15.38 8.97 -13.54
CA PHE A 397 14.52 10.14 -13.42
C PHE A 397 14.91 11.26 -14.40
N ASP A 398 14.11 11.44 -15.46
CA ASP A 398 14.25 12.53 -16.44
C ASP A 398 13.42 13.74 -15.97
N ALA A 399 14.04 14.63 -15.21
CA ALA A 399 13.37 15.77 -14.58
C ALA A 399 12.62 16.66 -15.61
N PRO A 400 13.22 17.08 -16.75
CA PRO A 400 12.52 17.87 -17.75
C PRO A 400 11.27 17.21 -18.34
N ARG A 401 11.28 15.88 -18.53
CA ARG A 401 10.16 15.16 -19.15
C ARG A 401 9.09 14.76 -18.16
N GLN A 402 9.47 14.36 -16.95
CA GLN A 402 8.57 13.75 -15.99
C GLN A 402 7.90 14.78 -15.06
N ILE A 403 8.55 15.89 -14.74
CA ILE A 403 8.00 16.88 -13.81
C ILE A 403 6.89 17.71 -14.48
N ASP A 404 5.77 17.88 -13.76
CA ASP A 404 4.84 18.95 -14.09
C ASP A 404 5.44 20.27 -13.60
N GLN A 405 6.08 20.99 -14.52
CA GLN A 405 6.71 22.28 -14.20
C GLN A 405 5.73 23.29 -13.61
N GLY A 406 4.42 23.18 -13.90
CA GLY A 406 3.38 24.03 -13.34
C GLY A 406 3.24 23.91 -11.82
N SER A 407 3.53 22.72 -11.29
CA SER A 407 3.35 22.40 -9.88
C SER A 407 4.49 22.86 -8.96
N LEU A 408 5.66 23.19 -9.52
CA LEU A 408 6.87 23.46 -8.76
C LEU A 408 6.75 24.68 -7.82
N THR A 409 7.18 24.48 -6.59
CA THR A 409 7.27 25.46 -5.49
C THR A 409 8.65 25.39 -4.84
N PHE A 410 9.10 26.50 -4.24
CA PHE A 410 10.43 26.56 -3.62
C PHE A 410 10.51 27.61 -2.52
N GLY A 411 11.12 27.26 -1.40
CA GLY A 411 11.32 28.18 -0.30
C GLY A 411 11.71 27.52 1.01
N LEU A 412 11.33 28.15 2.12
CA LEU A 412 11.60 27.65 3.47
C LEU A 412 10.95 26.28 3.72
N THR A 413 9.68 26.13 3.34
CA THR A 413 8.92 24.88 3.51
C THR A 413 8.82 24.08 2.21
N GLY A 414 9.16 24.72 1.10
CA GLY A 414 9.00 24.20 -0.25
C GLY A 414 7.57 24.30 -0.77
N ASN A 415 6.62 24.84 -0.01
CA ASN A 415 5.23 25.05 -0.43
C ASN A 415 4.99 26.46 -1.00
N GLU A 416 5.99 27.33 -0.96
CA GLU A 416 5.88 28.72 -1.37
C GLU A 416 5.75 28.82 -2.89
N LYS A 417 4.71 29.54 -3.35
CA LYS A 417 4.43 29.82 -4.76
C LYS A 417 5.38 30.91 -5.30
N SER A 418 6.67 30.61 -5.27
CA SER A 418 7.75 31.53 -5.65
C SER A 418 8.20 31.34 -7.11
N LYS A 419 7.74 30.28 -7.80
CA LYS A 419 8.18 30.00 -9.17
C LYS A 419 7.78 31.10 -10.14
N ALA A 420 8.80 31.68 -10.78
CA ALA A 420 8.61 32.65 -11.85
C ALA A 420 8.48 31.95 -13.22
N PHE A 421 9.48 31.16 -13.61
CA PHE A 421 9.50 30.43 -14.89
C PHE A 421 10.54 29.31 -14.87
N CYS A 422 10.49 28.42 -15.86
CA CYS A 422 11.52 27.42 -16.12
C CYS A 422 12.13 27.63 -17.50
N ASN A 423 13.38 27.20 -17.68
CA ASN A 423 14.06 27.26 -18.96
C ASN A 423 13.33 26.40 -20.01
N GLN A 424 13.06 26.98 -21.19
CA GLN A 424 12.41 26.25 -22.28
C GLN A 424 13.29 25.15 -22.88
N ARG A 425 14.61 25.31 -22.81
CA ARG A 425 15.58 24.32 -23.29
C ARG A 425 16.32 23.74 -22.09
N PRO A 426 16.12 22.45 -21.79
CA PRO A 426 16.88 21.74 -20.76
C PRO A 426 18.38 21.84 -21.01
N LYS A 427 19.16 21.94 -19.93
CA LYS A 427 20.62 22.03 -19.97
C LYS A 427 21.20 21.00 -19.03
N ASP A 428 22.33 20.45 -19.42
CA ASP A 428 23.16 19.63 -18.54
C ASP A 428 24.00 20.62 -17.72
N VAL A 429 23.68 20.81 -16.44
CA VAL A 429 24.35 21.81 -15.60
C VAL A 429 25.47 21.22 -14.75
N ASN A 430 25.48 19.90 -14.54
CA ASN A 430 26.49 19.19 -13.76
C ASN A 430 27.52 18.43 -14.63
N GLY A 431 27.29 18.34 -15.94
CA GLY A 431 28.19 17.72 -16.91
C GLY A 431 28.12 16.19 -16.98
N ASP A 432 27.04 15.57 -16.49
CA ASP A 432 26.88 14.11 -16.45
C ASP A 432 26.31 13.50 -17.75
N GLY A 433 25.96 14.35 -18.73
CA GLY A 433 25.40 13.94 -20.01
C GLY A 433 23.87 13.83 -20.02
N LEU A 434 23.20 13.96 -18.88
CA LEU A 434 21.75 14.05 -18.75
C LEU A 434 21.30 15.51 -18.79
N LYS A 435 20.04 15.74 -19.17
CA LYS A 435 19.49 17.11 -19.23
C LYS A 435 18.71 17.40 -17.97
N ASP A 436 18.99 18.54 -17.36
CA ASP A 436 18.39 18.99 -16.11
C ASP A 436 17.30 20.03 -16.35
N LEU A 437 16.40 20.11 -15.37
CA LEU A 437 15.35 21.12 -15.36
C LEU A 437 15.79 22.29 -14.49
N VAL A 438 16.02 23.46 -15.09
CA VAL A 438 16.37 24.69 -14.36
C VAL A 438 15.17 25.63 -14.31
N CYS A 439 14.77 25.98 -13.09
CA CYS A 439 13.68 26.91 -12.83
C CYS A 439 14.16 28.09 -11.98
N TYR A 440 13.45 29.21 -12.06
CA TYR A 440 13.78 30.46 -11.40
C TYR A 440 12.64 30.84 -10.44
N PHE A 441 13.02 31.20 -9.21
CA PHE A 441 12.08 31.47 -8.13
C PHE A 441 12.31 32.89 -7.57
N ASP A 442 11.25 33.69 -7.44
CA ASP A 442 11.32 35.07 -6.96
C ASP A 442 11.68 35.09 -5.46
N ILE A 443 12.81 35.73 -5.11
CA ILE A 443 13.40 35.73 -3.75
C ILE A 443 12.39 36.18 -2.68
N ARG A 444 11.60 37.22 -2.98
CA ARG A 444 10.65 37.79 -2.01
C ARG A 444 9.50 36.84 -1.64
N SER A 445 9.26 35.83 -2.47
CA SER A 445 8.17 34.88 -2.28
C SER A 445 8.62 33.55 -1.70
N THR A 446 9.93 33.34 -1.45
CA THR A 446 10.43 32.05 -0.93
C THR A 446 10.25 31.88 0.58
N GLY A 447 9.92 32.96 1.30
CA GLY A 447 9.80 32.94 2.76
C GLY A 447 11.11 32.72 3.51
N LEU A 448 12.25 32.64 2.81
CA LEU A 448 13.56 32.48 3.43
C LEU A 448 13.93 33.72 4.26
N SER A 449 14.60 33.45 5.38
CA SER A 449 14.98 34.38 6.43
C SER A 449 16.45 34.17 6.81
N CYS A 450 17.03 35.11 7.56
CA CYS A 450 18.47 35.22 7.80
C CYS A 450 19.21 33.99 8.32
N ASN A 451 18.51 33.12 9.07
CA ASN A 451 19.12 31.97 9.71
C ASN A 451 18.79 30.65 9.01
N ASP A 452 18.10 30.72 7.87
CA ASP A 452 17.73 29.53 7.13
C ASP A 452 18.96 28.99 6.39
N LEU A 453 19.16 27.67 6.51
CA LEU A 453 20.33 26.97 5.98
C LEU A 453 20.00 26.06 4.80
N VAL A 454 18.72 25.83 4.54
CA VAL A 454 18.23 24.90 3.51
C VAL A 454 17.11 25.56 2.73
N GLY A 455 17.17 25.44 1.40
CA GLY A 455 16.05 25.67 0.50
C GLY A 455 15.40 24.34 0.15
N ILE A 456 14.07 24.29 0.19
CA ILE A 456 13.29 23.10 -0.14
C ILE A 456 12.54 23.36 -1.44
N LEU A 457 12.63 22.44 -2.38
CA LEU A 457 11.85 22.39 -3.60
C LEU A 457 10.80 21.28 -3.49
N LYS A 458 9.57 21.56 -3.92
CA LYS A 458 8.52 20.55 -4.06
C LYS A 458 7.82 20.68 -5.40
N GLY A 459 7.12 19.63 -5.77
CA GLY A 459 6.23 19.61 -6.92
C GLY A 459 5.61 18.23 -7.09
N VAL A 460 5.08 17.98 -8.28
CA VAL A 460 4.61 16.66 -8.70
C VAL A 460 5.13 16.32 -10.09
N THR A 461 5.30 15.03 -10.35
CA THR A 461 5.42 14.51 -11.70
C THR A 461 4.09 14.61 -12.45
N LYS A 462 4.13 14.47 -13.76
CA LYS A 462 2.94 14.53 -14.63
C LYS A 462 1.93 13.43 -14.35
N ASP A 463 2.38 12.29 -13.81
CA ASP A 463 1.55 11.18 -13.35
C ASP A 463 1.14 11.30 -11.87
N GLY A 464 1.49 12.40 -11.22
CA GLY A 464 0.96 12.79 -9.91
C GLY A 464 1.79 12.35 -8.70
N MET A 465 3.00 11.80 -8.89
CA MET A 465 3.89 11.46 -7.78
C MET A 465 4.54 12.72 -7.20
N PRO A 466 4.51 12.93 -5.88
CA PRO A 466 5.14 14.09 -5.25
C PRO A 466 6.67 13.98 -5.35
N ILE A 467 7.32 15.12 -5.53
CA ILE A 467 8.78 15.22 -5.51
C ILE A 467 9.21 16.18 -4.40
N GLU A 468 10.35 15.91 -3.77
CA GLU A 468 10.99 16.81 -2.82
C GLU A 468 12.50 16.83 -3.04
N GLY A 469 13.08 18.04 -3.08
CA GLY A 469 14.52 18.24 -3.15
C GLY A 469 14.98 19.27 -2.13
N LYS A 470 16.18 19.07 -1.59
CA LYS A 470 16.78 19.96 -0.61
C LYS A 470 18.23 20.26 -0.99
N ASP A 471 18.61 21.51 -0.80
CA ASP A 471 20.00 21.93 -0.90
C ASP A 471 20.26 23.10 0.05
N SER A 472 21.51 23.26 0.44
CA SER A 472 21.96 24.30 1.34
C SER A 472 21.79 25.69 0.73
N VAL A 473 21.55 26.69 1.58
CA VAL A 473 21.55 28.11 1.21
C VAL A 473 22.41 28.89 2.19
N THR A 474 23.03 29.96 1.69
CA THR A 474 23.72 30.96 2.53
C THR A 474 23.01 32.29 2.38
N ILE A 475 22.29 32.69 3.43
CA ILE A 475 21.52 33.93 3.41
C ILE A 475 22.45 35.12 3.69
N MET A 476 22.44 36.09 2.77
CA MET A 476 23.32 37.26 2.82
C MET A 476 22.52 38.56 2.85
N ARG A 477 23.12 39.60 3.44
CA ARG A 477 22.55 40.95 3.54
C ARG A 477 21.17 40.99 4.19
N CYS A 478 21.10 40.40 5.39
CA CYS A 478 19.97 40.49 6.30
C CYS A 478 19.49 41.93 6.55
N PRO A 479 18.18 42.16 6.74
CA PRO A 479 17.62 43.45 7.14
C PRO A 479 18.30 44.08 8.36
#